data_AF-A0A930KC31-F1
#
_entry.id   AF-A0A930KC31-F1
#
_cell.length_a   1.000
_cell.length_b   1.000
_cell.length_c   1.000
_cell.angle_alpha   90.00
_cell.angle_beta   90.00
_cell.angle_gamma   90.00
#
_symmetry.space_group_name_H-M   'P 1'
#
loop_
_entity.id
_entity.type
_entity.pdbx_description
1 polymer ?
#
loop_
_entity_poly.entity_id
_entity_poly.type
_entity_poly.pdbx_seq_one_letter_code
_entity_poly.pdbx_strand_id
1 'polypeptide(L)'
;MQKLVKELYKCCPMPEKAGMALVLYDTGSMFLAIGKDADRLYLTLGWELSDFADEGSIYSYMTVSTVGVKVLQQLGIEYQIIKVSVSHDIDGESLATTQQALDYLRVQAGLNSFSYPFVCHSTMIESIGYIREVRLTSLIISRETVVLCIDDSEQIELVSGHEWNFNHTGVTLLSYISGIIKEQFDYLLAFIQTPKPVRKAQKLQNTELYKRYLNEKEEIPAGTLPMVKVQNIFLTFDDDAITVASLHHNVLLYECNVIGHRGRIVALIEASQYQALKQRAAVSVIDGHYTYPLHQLGLKEIFLNHQYNQQIVYTDVAIRKYKTGDYVITASYNGTPLPEMPIPITLGAYIINLPDSKEKNTILVSLTHQTYDRSLIP
;
A
#
# COMPACT_ATOMS: atom_id res chain seq x y z
N MET A 1 28.45 -5.83 14.78
CA MET A 1 27.45 -6.86 15.14
C MET A 1 28.10 -8.22 15.45
N GLN A 2 28.79 -8.87 14.49
CA GLN A 2 29.39 -10.22 14.66
C GLN A 2 30.28 -10.40 15.91
N LYS A 3 31.16 -9.43 16.20
CA LYS A 3 32.03 -9.47 17.40
C LYS A 3 31.24 -9.52 18.72
N LEU A 4 30.16 -8.72 18.83
CA LEU A 4 29.29 -8.71 20.00
C LEU A 4 28.55 -10.04 20.15
N VAL A 5 28.01 -10.58 19.06
CA VAL A 5 27.29 -11.86 19.11
C VAL A 5 28.25 -13.00 19.51
N LYS A 6 29.49 -13.00 19.02
CA LYS A 6 30.55 -13.94 19.44
C LYS A 6 30.85 -13.81 20.94
N GLU A 7 30.99 -12.59 21.47
CA GLU A 7 31.22 -12.36 22.90
C GLU A 7 30.04 -12.86 23.75
N LEU A 8 28.80 -12.56 23.34
CA LEU A 8 27.60 -13.03 24.04
C LEU A 8 27.47 -14.56 24.02
N TYR A 9 27.81 -15.20 22.91
CA TYR A 9 27.81 -16.66 22.81
C TYR A 9 28.85 -17.31 23.74
N LYS A 10 30.05 -16.71 23.88
CA LYS A 10 31.13 -17.22 24.74
C LYS A 10 30.89 -16.98 26.23
N CYS A 11 30.07 -16.00 26.59
CA CYS A 11 29.86 -15.57 27.98
C CYS A 11 28.75 -16.31 28.73
N CYS A 12 27.99 -17.22 28.11
CA CYS A 12 26.81 -17.81 28.76
C CYS A 12 26.74 -19.34 28.66
N PRO A 13 26.21 -20.00 29.71
CA PRO A 13 26.00 -21.44 29.72
C PRO A 13 25.01 -21.80 28.62
N MET A 14 25.38 -22.78 27.78
CA MET A 14 24.47 -23.30 26.77
C MET A 14 23.15 -23.74 27.42
N PRO A 15 21.98 -23.35 26.87
CA PRO A 15 20.70 -23.82 27.38
C PRO A 15 20.58 -25.32 27.06
N GLU A 16 21.03 -26.15 28.00
CA GLU A 16 20.93 -27.62 27.96
C GLU A 16 19.64 -28.15 28.59
N LYS A 17 18.71 -27.29 29.03
CA LYS A 17 17.46 -27.73 29.66
C LYS A 17 16.23 -27.29 28.87
N ALA A 18 15.50 -28.27 28.33
CA ALA A 18 14.16 -28.08 27.81
C ALA A 18 13.25 -27.47 28.90
N GLY A 19 12.57 -26.36 28.59
CA GLY A 19 11.66 -25.67 29.52
C GLY A 19 12.11 -24.27 29.99
N MET A 20 13.20 -23.70 29.48
CA MET A 20 13.57 -22.30 29.77
C MET A 20 12.87 -21.30 28.83
N ALA A 21 12.50 -20.15 29.39
CA ALA A 21 11.95 -19.00 28.65
C ALA A 21 12.97 -18.50 27.60
N LEU A 22 12.46 -17.95 26.48
CA LEU A 22 13.29 -17.37 25.41
C LEU A 22 14.20 -16.28 26.01
N VAL A 23 15.50 -16.26 25.67
CA VAL A 23 16.41 -15.21 26.17
C VAL A 23 16.63 -14.13 25.12
N LEU A 24 16.43 -12.87 25.51
CA LEU A 24 16.72 -11.68 24.71
C LEU A 24 17.79 -10.82 25.39
N TYR A 25 18.88 -10.53 24.68
CA TYR A 25 19.95 -9.66 25.15
C TYR A 25 19.67 -8.22 24.76
N ASP A 26 19.49 -7.35 25.75
CA ASP A 26 19.28 -5.91 25.56
C ASP A 26 20.62 -5.21 25.35
N THR A 27 20.81 -4.65 24.15
CA THR A 27 22.02 -3.90 23.75
C THR A 27 21.84 -2.38 23.87
N GLY A 28 20.74 -1.92 24.46
CA GLY A 28 20.38 -0.51 24.61
C GLY A 28 19.55 0.05 23.46
N SER A 29 19.86 -0.31 22.21
CA SER A 29 19.12 0.12 21.02
C SER A 29 18.15 -0.95 20.49
N MET A 30 18.43 -2.23 20.76
CA MET A 30 17.65 -3.37 20.28
C MET A 30 17.85 -4.61 21.16
N PHE A 31 17.13 -5.69 20.85
CA PHE A 31 17.31 -6.99 21.47
C PHE A 31 17.96 -7.98 20.51
N LEU A 32 18.73 -8.93 21.04
CA LEU A 32 19.30 -10.04 20.29
C LEU A 32 18.85 -11.38 20.86
N ALA A 33 18.35 -12.27 20.01
CA ALA A 33 18.24 -13.70 20.29
C ALA A 33 19.44 -14.42 19.66
N ILE A 34 20.00 -15.43 20.32
CA ILE A 34 21.24 -16.08 19.90
C ILE A 34 21.10 -17.60 19.99
N GLY A 35 21.64 -18.32 19.02
CA GLY A 35 21.62 -19.79 18.95
C GLY A 35 20.20 -20.34 19.01
N LYS A 36 19.95 -21.28 19.94
CA LYS A 36 18.66 -21.97 20.08
C LYS A 36 17.47 -21.02 20.28
N ASP A 37 17.68 -19.84 20.89
CA ASP A 37 16.63 -18.85 21.06
C ASP A 37 16.26 -18.16 19.73
N ALA A 38 17.25 -17.88 18.88
CA ALA A 38 17.01 -17.39 17.54
C ALA A 38 16.32 -18.47 16.69
N ASP A 39 16.81 -19.71 16.74
CA ASP A 39 16.22 -20.85 16.03
C ASP A 39 14.76 -21.07 16.46
N ARG A 40 14.46 -20.93 17.76
CA ARG A 40 13.10 -21.02 18.30
C ARG A 40 12.19 -19.94 17.71
N LEU A 41 12.67 -18.69 17.60
CA LEU A 41 11.89 -17.61 16.98
C LEU A 41 11.62 -17.87 15.50
N TYR A 42 12.62 -18.35 14.75
CA TYR A 42 12.45 -18.74 13.36
C TYR A 42 11.43 -19.87 13.21
N LEU A 43 11.54 -20.93 14.00
CA LEU A 43 10.62 -22.07 13.91
C LEU A 43 9.19 -21.71 14.36
N THR A 44 9.02 -20.69 15.20
CA THR A 44 7.71 -20.28 15.72
C THR A 44 7.03 -19.21 14.86
N LEU A 45 7.80 -18.23 14.39
CA LEU A 45 7.29 -17.01 13.75
C LEU A 45 7.81 -16.80 12.32
N GLY A 46 8.79 -17.60 11.89
CA GLY A 46 9.40 -17.55 10.58
C GLY A 46 10.24 -16.30 10.30
N TRP A 47 10.56 -15.50 11.33
CA TRP A 47 11.42 -14.33 11.18
C TRP A 47 12.83 -14.72 10.73
N GLU A 48 13.42 -13.96 9.82
CA GLU A 48 14.72 -14.23 9.21
C GLU A 48 15.82 -14.39 10.26
N LEU A 49 16.62 -15.44 10.08
CA LEU A 49 17.84 -15.70 10.84
C LEU A 49 19.03 -15.10 10.12
N SER A 50 19.97 -14.56 10.89
CA SER A 50 21.31 -14.24 10.41
C SER A 50 22.31 -15.21 11.02
N ASP A 51 23.38 -15.52 10.29
CA ASP A 51 24.46 -16.35 10.77
C ASP A 51 25.83 -15.71 10.55
N PHE A 52 26.83 -16.22 11.25
CA PHE A 52 28.24 -15.97 10.96
C PHE A 52 29.08 -17.18 11.32
N ALA A 53 30.14 -17.41 10.54
CA ALA A 53 31.11 -18.46 10.80
C ALA A 53 32.29 -17.92 11.62
N ASP A 54 32.71 -18.66 12.63
CA ASP A 54 33.88 -18.36 13.43
C ASP A 54 34.55 -19.66 13.94
N GLU A 55 35.87 -19.76 13.75
CA GLU A 55 36.68 -20.92 14.18
C GLU A 55 36.08 -22.29 13.75
N GLY A 56 35.40 -22.33 12.58
CA GLY A 56 34.79 -23.55 12.04
C GLY A 56 33.39 -23.88 12.59
N SER A 57 32.83 -23.03 13.46
CA SER A 57 31.47 -23.12 13.97
C SER A 57 30.59 -22.03 13.35
N ILE A 58 29.32 -22.34 13.09
CA ILE A 58 28.32 -21.36 12.61
C ILE A 58 27.45 -20.96 13.80
N TYR A 59 27.29 -19.65 13.99
CA TYR A 59 26.52 -19.06 15.06
C TYR A 59 25.32 -18.31 14.48
N SER A 60 24.12 -18.74 14.88
CA SER A 60 22.85 -18.12 14.47
C SER A 60 22.44 -17.03 15.45
N TYR A 61 21.87 -15.94 14.95
CA TYR A 61 21.30 -14.88 15.77
C TYR A 61 20.14 -14.19 15.06
N MET A 62 19.31 -13.49 15.82
CA MET A 62 18.20 -12.71 15.31
C MET A 62 18.10 -11.39 16.05
N THR A 63 17.97 -10.31 15.28
CA THR A 63 17.62 -8.99 15.80
C THR A 63 16.14 -8.94 16.14
N VAL A 64 15.82 -8.62 17.39
CA VAL A 64 14.44 -8.43 17.85
C VAL A 64 14.24 -6.96 18.22
N SER A 65 13.36 -6.30 17.48
CA SER A 65 12.97 -4.91 17.70
C SER A 65 12.05 -4.77 18.91
N THR A 66 11.87 -3.54 19.38
CA THR A 66 10.87 -3.22 20.41
C THR A 66 9.45 -3.62 19.99
N VAL A 67 9.15 -3.56 18.68
CA VAL A 67 7.88 -4.03 18.11
C VAL A 67 7.80 -5.56 18.12
N GLY A 68 8.90 -6.25 17.78
CA GLY A 68 9.00 -7.71 17.88
C GLY A 68 8.72 -8.21 19.30
N VAL A 69 9.25 -7.53 20.32
CA VAL A 69 8.92 -7.85 21.73
C VAL A 69 7.42 -7.73 22.02
N LYS A 70 6.73 -6.73 21.46
CA LYS A 70 5.28 -6.61 21.62
C LYS A 70 4.55 -7.78 20.96
N VAL A 71 5.02 -8.29 19.82
CA VAL A 71 4.46 -9.51 19.20
C VAL A 71 4.58 -10.69 20.17
N LEU A 72 5.76 -10.91 20.74
CA LEU A 72 5.98 -12.00 21.71
C LEU A 72 5.03 -11.90 22.91
N GLN A 73 4.87 -10.69 23.47
CA GLN A 73 3.94 -10.43 24.56
C GLN A 73 2.49 -10.77 24.19
N GLN A 74 2.04 -10.35 23.00
CA GLN A 74 0.66 -10.56 22.57
C GLN A 74 0.35 -12.01 22.21
N LEU A 75 1.36 -12.77 21.78
CA LEU A 75 1.25 -14.20 21.51
C LEU A 75 1.46 -15.06 22.77
N GLY A 76 1.77 -14.45 23.92
CA GLY A 76 2.00 -15.18 25.18
C GLY A 76 3.30 -16.00 25.18
N ILE A 77 4.28 -15.62 24.37
CA ILE A 77 5.59 -16.28 24.34
C ILE A 77 6.41 -15.76 25.52
N GLU A 78 6.75 -16.65 26.47
CA GLU A 78 7.57 -16.29 27.63
C GLU A 78 9.02 -16.01 27.24
N TYR A 79 9.55 -14.88 27.71
CA TYR A 79 10.92 -14.47 27.48
C TYR A 79 11.54 -13.77 28.70
N GLN A 80 12.87 -13.75 28.76
CA GLN A 80 13.68 -13.03 29.76
C GLN A 80 14.60 -12.04 29.06
N ILE A 81 14.81 -10.88 29.68
CA ILE A 81 15.73 -9.86 29.18
C ILE A 81 17.01 -9.86 30.03
N ILE A 82 18.16 -10.02 29.36
CA ILE A 82 19.48 -9.87 29.97
C ILE A 82 20.09 -8.56 29.47
N LYS A 83 20.39 -7.64 30.38
CA LYS A 83 21.05 -6.38 30.03
C LYS A 83 22.54 -6.61 29.76
N VAL A 84 23.00 -6.14 28.61
CA VAL A 84 24.42 -6.22 28.22
C VAL A 84 25.06 -4.84 28.41
N SER A 85 26.23 -4.79 29.05
CA SER A 85 26.95 -3.54 29.33
C SER A 85 27.63 -2.91 28.11
N VAL A 86 27.25 -3.33 26.89
CA VAL A 86 27.91 -2.91 25.65
C VAL A 86 26.98 -1.99 24.88
N SER A 87 27.29 -0.69 24.88
CA SER A 87 26.67 0.28 23.97
C SER A 87 27.35 0.18 22.61
N HIS A 88 26.82 -0.69 21.75
CA HIS A 88 27.18 -0.67 20.33
C HIS A 88 25.97 -0.16 19.55
N ASP A 89 26.21 0.85 18.70
CA ASP A 89 25.28 1.18 17.62
C ASP A 89 25.30 0.02 16.64
N ILE A 90 24.36 -0.89 16.86
CA ILE A 90 24.08 -1.96 15.93
C ILE A 90 23.12 -1.38 14.90
N ASP A 91 23.51 -1.46 13.63
CA ASP A 91 22.59 -1.18 12.55
C ASP A 91 21.43 -2.19 12.64
N GLY A 92 20.26 -1.67 12.99
CA GLY A 92 19.10 -2.47 13.37
C GLY A 92 18.24 -2.89 12.17
N GLU A 93 18.65 -2.55 10.94
CA GLU A 93 17.91 -2.89 9.74
C GLU A 93 18.22 -4.32 9.28
N SER A 94 17.22 -5.18 9.39
CA SER A 94 17.21 -6.55 8.86
C SER A 94 15.80 -6.88 8.38
N LEU A 95 15.65 -7.88 7.50
CA LEU A 95 14.31 -8.30 7.08
C LEU A 95 13.48 -8.77 8.28
N ALA A 96 14.13 -9.39 9.28
CA ALA A 96 13.50 -9.76 10.54
C ALA A 96 12.77 -8.58 11.21
N THR A 97 13.33 -7.37 11.17
CA THR A 97 12.65 -6.20 11.76
C THR A 97 11.41 -5.76 10.97
N THR A 98 11.43 -5.85 9.64
CA THR A 98 10.25 -5.61 8.80
C THR A 98 9.19 -6.68 9.04
N GLN A 99 9.59 -7.95 9.15
CA GLN A 99 8.70 -9.07 9.47
C GLN A 99 8.03 -8.88 10.82
N GLN A 100 8.78 -8.48 11.85
CA GLN A 100 8.26 -8.16 13.17
C GLN A 100 7.25 -7.00 13.15
N ALA A 101 7.54 -5.95 12.39
CA ALA A 101 6.63 -4.82 12.23
C ALA A 101 5.32 -5.27 11.57
N LEU A 102 5.40 -6.05 10.49
CA LEU A 102 4.24 -6.61 9.80
C LEU A 102 3.45 -7.57 10.70
N ASP A 103 4.11 -8.47 11.41
CA ASP A 103 3.44 -9.39 12.35
C ASP A 103 2.74 -8.65 13.48
N TYR A 104 3.34 -7.56 13.98
CA TYR A 104 2.63 -6.72 14.95
C TYR A 104 1.37 -6.11 14.34
N LEU A 105 1.43 -5.57 13.11
CA LEU A 105 0.24 -5.07 12.42
C LEU A 105 -0.83 -6.17 12.24
N ARG A 106 -0.44 -7.41 11.90
CA ARG A 106 -1.35 -8.57 11.79
C ARG A 106 -2.01 -8.91 13.12
N VAL A 107 -1.26 -8.92 14.22
CA VAL A 107 -1.81 -9.16 15.57
C VAL A 107 -2.83 -8.08 15.93
N GLN A 108 -2.55 -6.81 15.59
CA GLN A 108 -3.47 -5.70 15.82
C GLN A 108 -4.71 -5.75 14.92
N ALA A 109 -4.60 -6.31 13.72
CA ALA A 109 -5.72 -6.45 12.79
C ALA A 109 -6.81 -7.40 13.34
N GLY A 110 -6.41 -8.41 14.12
CA GLY A 110 -7.33 -9.39 14.68
C GLY A 110 -8.13 -10.08 13.57
N LEU A 111 -9.45 -10.20 13.73
CA LEU A 111 -10.29 -10.86 12.72
C LEU A 111 -10.56 -10.01 11.46
N ASN A 112 -10.08 -8.76 11.41
CA ASN A 112 -10.32 -7.86 10.30
C ASN A 112 -9.21 -7.95 9.25
N SER A 113 -9.55 -7.54 8.03
CA SER A 113 -8.57 -7.32 6.95
C SER A 113 -8.56 -5.84 6.58
N PHE A 114 -7.36 -5.30 6.42
CA PHE A 114 -7.13 -3.91 6.05
C PHE A 114 -6.32 -3.85 4.76
N SER A 115 -6.80 -3.08 3.79
CA SER A 115 -6.03 -2.74 2.59
C SER A 115 -5.60 -1.28 2.72
N TYR A 116 -4.29 -1.07 2.62
CA TYR A 116 -3.66 0.24 2.70
C TYR A 116 -2.98 0.56 1.36
N PRO A 117 -3.32 1.68 0.70
CA PRO A 117 -2.71 2.03 -0.56
C PRO A 117 -1.32 2.63 -0.39
N PHE A 118 -0.42 2.28 -1.30
CA PHE A 118 0.88 2.92 -1.46
C PHE A 118 0.81 3.97 -2.57
N VAL A 119 1.49 5.09 -2.35
CA VAL A 119 1.46 6.25 -3.26
C VAL A 119 2.88 6.49 -3.77
N CYS A 120 3.06 6.48 -5.10
CA CYS A 120 4.34 6.75 -5.77
C CYS A 120 5.50 5.82 -5.37
N HIS A 121 5.23 4.52 -5.24
CA HIS A 121 6.28 3.53 -4.99
C HIS A 121 6.42 2.60 -6.20
N SER A 122 7.52 2.76 -6.95
CA SER A 122 7.92 1.83 -8.01
C SER A 122 9.19 1.12 -7.62
N THR A 123 9.35 -0.12 -8.09
CA THR A 123 10.55 -0.90 -7.88
C THR A 123 10.84 -1.84 -9.05
N MET A 124 12.04 -2.41 -9.10
CA MET A 124 12.42 -3.40 -10.10
C MET A 124 12.30 -4.79 -9.50
N ILE A 125 11.55 -5.68 -10.14
CA ILE A 125 11.56 -7.11 -9.82
C ILE A 125 12.42 -7.82 -10.86
N GLU A 126 13.39 -8.58 -10.37
CA GLU A 126 14.17 -9.51 -11.18
C GLU A 126 13.58 -10.93 -11.04
N SER A 127 13.46 -11.61 -12.18
CA SER A 127 13.05 -13.00 -12.25
C SER A 127 13.84 -13.70 -13.36
N ILE A 128 13.62 -15.01 -13.52
CA ILE A 128 14.36 -15.80 -14.51
C ILE A 128 14.03 -15.28 -15.92
N GLY A 129 15.00 -14.58 -16.52
CA GLY A 129 14.94 -14.11 -17.90
C GLY A 129 14.33 -12.73 -18.12
N TYR A 130 13.96 -11.99 -17.06
CA TYR A 130 13.48 -10.60 -17.21
C TYR A 130 13.72 -9.75 -15.96
N ILE A 131 13.84 -8.44 -16.20
CA ILE A 131 13.78 -7.39 -15.18
C ILE A 131 12.59 -6.51 -15.56
N ARG A 132 11.67 -6.29 -14.61
CA ARG A 132 10.45 -5.52 -14.84
C ARG A 132 10.32 -4.44 -13.77
N GLU A 133 10.02 -3.21 -14.20
CA GLU A 133 9.55 -2.17 -13.29
C GLU A 133 8.09 -2.47 -12.92
N VAL A 134 7.79 -2.44 -11.62
CA VAL A 134 6.45 -2.66 -11.07
C VAL A 134 6.10 -1.54 -10.11
N ARG A 135 4.82 -1.18 -10.06
CA ARG A 135 4.28 -0.25 -9.06
C ARG A 135 3.78 -1.02 -7.86
N LEU A 136 4.21 -0.65 -6.67
CA LEU A 136 3.65 -1.15 -5.42
C LEU A 136 2.39 -0.34 -5.12
N THR A 137 1.21 -0.95 -5.21
CA THR A 137 -0.06 -0.20 -5.18
C THR A 137 -0.79 -0.30 -3.84
N SER A 138 -0.70 -1.43 -3.15
CA SER A 138 -1.27 -1.56 -1.81
C SER A 138 -0.70 -2.72 -1.03
N LEU A 139 -0.86 -2.66 0.30
CA LEU A 139 -0.57 -3.72 1.24
C LEU A 139 -1.88 -4.16 1.90
N ILE A 140 -2.17 -5.45 1.83
CA ILE A 140 -3.31 -6.08 2.49
C ILE A 140 -2.78 -6.84 3.70
N ILE A 141 -3.27 -6.48 4.89
CA ILE A 141 -2.90 -7.09 6.16
C ILE A 141 -4.14 -7.73 6.77
N SER A 142 -4.04 -9.02 7.06
CA SER A 142 -4.99 -9.78 7.86
C SER A 142 -4.24 -10.55 8.95
N ARG A 143 -4.95 -11.18 9.88
CA ARG A 143 -4.31 -12.05 10.87
C ARG A 143 -3.47 -13.14 10.22
N GLU A 144 -3.96 -13.76 9.16
CA GLU A 144 -3.32 -14.93 8.56
C GLU A 144 -2.33 -14.58 7.46
N THR A 145 -2.49 -13.43 6.80
CA THR A 145 -1.69 -13.13 5.62
C THR A 145 -1.25 -11.67 5.55
N VAL A 146 -0.11 -11.46 4.88
CA VAL A 146 0.27 -10.15 4.32
C VAL A 146 0.46 -10.33 2.83
N VAL A 147 -0.28 -9.54 2.05
CA VAL A 147 -0.26 -9.59 0.60
C VAL A 147 0.10 -8.21 0.06
N LEU A 148 1.09 -8.16 -0.81
CA LEU A 148 1.48 -6.96 -1.54
C LEU A 148 0.82 -6.99 -2.92
N CYS A 149 0.09 -5.92 -3.25
CA CYS A 149 -0.47 -5.72 -4.58
C CYS A 149 0.52 -4.92 -5.43
N ILE A 150 0.78 -5.41 -6.63
CA ILE A 150 1.59 -4.74 -7.64
C ILE A 150 0.78 -4.50 -8.92
N ASP A 151 1.02 -3.34 -9.54
CA ASP A 151 0.32 -2.87 -10.76
C ASP A 151 -1.22 -3.00 -10.71
N ASP A 152 -1.80 -2.79 -9.53
CA ASP A 152 -3.25 -2.85 -9.21
C ASP A 152 -3.97 -4.15 -9.63
N SER A 153 -3.21 -5.22 -9.90
CA SER A 153 -3.76 -6.44 -10.50
C SER A 153 -3.11 -7.72 -9.99
N GLU A 154 -1.81 -7.69 -9.72
CA GLU A 154 -1.04 -8.86 -9.28
C GLU A 154 -0.88 -8.84 -7.75
N GLN A 155 -1.12 -9.98 -7.11
CA GLN A 155 -1.05 -10.14 -5.66
C GLN A 155 0.07 -11.11 -5.31
N ILE A 156 1.01 -10.66 -4.49
CA ILE A 156 2.14 -11.44 -4.01
C ILE A 156 1.99 -11.61 -2.51
N GLU A 157 1.77 -12.85 -2.08
CA GLU A 157 1.75 -13.21 -0.66
C GLU A 157 3.16 -13.18 -0.10
N LEU A 158 3.36 -12.37 0.94
CA LEU A 158 4.63 -12.24 1.65
C LEU A 158 4.72 -13.20 2.84
N VAL A 159 3.58 -13.50 3.47
CA VAL A 159 3.47 -14.49 4.55
C VAL A 159 2.06 -15.07 4.63
N SER A 160 1.99 -16.35 4.95
CA SER A 160 0.75 -17.07 5.32
C SER A 160 0.98 -17.82 6.62
N GLY A 161 0.17 -17.57 7.64
CA GLY A 161 0.43 -18.04 9.01
C GLY A 161 1.79 -17.54 9.49
N HIS A 162 2.75 -18.43 9.70
CA HIS A 162 4.14 -18.10 10.05
C HIS A 162 5.14 -18.47 8.94
N GLU A 163 4.64 -18.82 7.75
CA GLU A 163 5.44 -19.19 6.60
C GLU A 163 5.71 -17.97 5.72
N TRP A 164 6.91 -17.38 5.90
CA TRP A 164 7.35 -16.25 5.09
C TRP A 164 7.84 -16.69 3.72
N ASN A 165 7.54 -15.88 2.71
CA ASN A 165 7.94 -16.13 1.34
C ASN A 165 9.42 -15.77 1.13
N PHE A 166 10.31 -16.75 1.34
CA PHE A 166 11.75 -16.63 1.16
C PHE A 166 12.23 -16.91 -0.28
N ASN A 167 11.32 -16.97 -1.27
CA ASN A 167 11.76 -17.00 -2.66
C ASN A 167 12.41 -15.66 -3.05
N HIS A 168 13.19 -15.64 -4.13
CA HIS A 168 13.94 -14.44 -4.54
C HIS A 168 13.05 -13.20 -4.68
N THR A 169 11.87 -13.33 -5.28
CA THR A 169 10.92 -12.23 -5.46
C THR A 169 10.34 -11.74 -4.12
N GLY A 170 9.97 -12.66 -3.22
CA GLY A 170 9.42 -12.35 -1.90
C GLY A 170 10.40 -11.61 -1.01
N VAL A 171 11.66 -12.08 -0.96
CA VAL A 171 12.76 -11.43 -0.21
C VAL A 171 13.04 -10.03 -0.76
N THR A 172 13.14 -9.91 -2.09
CA THR A 172 13.37 -8.64 -2.78
C THR A 172 12.26 -7.64 -2.48
N LEU A 173 10.99 -8.05 -2.56
CA LEU A 173 9.85 -7.18 -2.25
C LEU A 173 9.79 -6.79 -0.78
N LEU A 174 10.06 -7.72 0.12
CA LEU A 174 10.13 -7.45 1.56
C LEU A 174 11.21 -6.41 1.87
N SER A 175 12.37 -6.53 1.21
CA SER A 175 13.45 -5.53 1.30
C SER A 175 12.99 -4.16 0.80
N TYR A 176 12.31 -4.08 -0.34
CA TYR A 176 11.81 -2.82 -0.88
C TYR A 176 10.78 -2.14 0.01
N ILE A 177 9.86 -2.90 0.61
CA ILE A 177 8.85 -2.32 1.50
C ILE A 177 9.41 -1.99 2.89
N SER A 178 10.61 -2.44 3.26
CA SER A 178 11.17 -2.21 4.60
C SER A 178 11.19 -0.72 4.98
N GLY A 179 11.68 0.13 4.08
CA GLY A 179 11.71 1.59 4.26
C GLY A 179 10.32 2.20 4.32
N ILE A 180 9.39 1.70 3.50
CA ILE A 180 7.99 2.15 3.47
C ILE A 180 7.31 1.82 4.80
N ILE A 181 7.43 0.58 5.27
CA ILE A 181 6.86 0.14 6.54
C ILE A 181 7.46 0.93 7.68
N LYS A 182 8.78 1.15 7.69
CA LYS A 182 9.45 1.92 8.72
C LYS A 182 8.94 3.38 8.78
N GLU A 183 8.82 4.04 7.63
CA GLU A 183 8.33 5.42 7.55
C GLU A 183 6.85 5.52 7.97
N GLN A 184 6.02 4.56 7.56
CA GLN A 184 4.56 4.64 7.64
C GLN A 184 3.98 3.88 8.83
N PHE A 185 4.81 3.22 9.65
CA PHE A 185 4.40 2.28 10.70
C PHE A 185 3.34 2.86 11.64
N ASP A 186 3.58 4.05 12.19
CA ASP A 186 2.66 4.67 13.16
C ASP A 186 1.30 4.97 12.53
N TYR A 187 1.29 5.39 11.27
CA TYR A 187 0.05 5.63 10.53
C TYR A 187 -0.69 4.31 10.26
N LEU A 188 0.03 3.28 9.79
CA LEU A 188 -0.53 1.94 9.53
C LEU A 188 -1.14 1.34 10.81
N LEU A 189 -0.42 1.44 11.92
CA LEU A 189 -0.89 0.97 13.22
C LEU A 189 -2.16 1.72 13.66
N ALA A 190 -2.18 3.06 13.55
CA ALA A 190 -3.35 3.85 13.87
C ALA A 190 -4.55 3.54 12.94
N PHE A 191 -4.29 3.27 11.66
CA PHE A 191 -5.30 2.88 10.68
C PHE A 191 -5.96 1.54 11.03
N ILE A 192 -5.20 0.60 11.59
CA ILE A 192 -5.69 -0.70 12.04
C ILE A 192 -6.43 -0.58 13.39
N GLN A 193 -5.84 0.10 14.38
CA GLN A 193 -6.39 0.19 15.74
C GLN A 193 -7.60 1.13 15.82
N THR A 194 -7.58 2.23 15.06
CA THR A 194 -8.59 3.30 15.12
C THR A 194 -9.05 3.74 13.71
N PRO A 195 -9.58 2.84 12.88
CA PRO A 195 -9.86 3.12 11.46
C PRO A 195 -10.84 4.27 11.25
N LYS A 196 -11.86 4.41 12.11
CA LYS A 196 -12.89 5.46 11.98
C LYS A 196 -12.31 6.87 12.14
N PRO A 197 -11.60 7.20 13.24
CA PRO A 197 -10.90 8.48 13.39
C PRO A 197 -9.92 8.78 12.25
N VAL A 198 -9.06 7.82 11.88
CA VAL A 198 -8.03 8.01 10.86
C VAL A 198 -8.66 8.33 9.50
N ARG A 199 -9.66 7.55 9.07
CA ARG A 199 -10.38 7.81 7.81
C ARG A 199 -11.14 9.14 7.83
N LYS A 200 -11.66 9.57 8.99
CA LYS A 200 -12.31 10.88 9.12
C LYS A 200 -11.31 12.02 8.97
N ALA A 201 -10.13 11.91 9.62
CA ALA A 201 -9.07 12.90 9.50
C ALA A 201 -8.56 13.02 8.06
N GLN A 202 -8.28 11.89 7.41
CA GLN A 202 -7.92 11.83 5.99
C GLN A 202 -8.97 12.51 5.11
N LYS A 203 -10.25 12.18 5.27
CA LYS A 203 -11.34 12.79 4.51
C LYS A 203 -11.40 14.30 4.67
N LEU A 204 -11.25 14.81 5.89
CA LEU A 204 -11.24 16.24 6.16
C LEU A 204 -10.06 16.92 5.46
N GLN A 205 -8.85 16.38 5.58
CA GLN A 205 -7.65 16.91 4.94
C GLN A 205 -7.79 16.95 3.40
N ASN A 206 -8.21 15.85 2.80
CA ASN A 206 -8.43 15.76 1.35
C ASN A 206 -9.54 16.72 0.88
N THR A 207 -10.57 16.94 1.70
CA THR A 207 -11.63 17.91 1.38
C THR A 207 -11.10 19.34 1.36
N GLU A 208 -10.18 19.70 2.26
CA GLU A 208 -9.56 21.04 2.24
C GLU A 208 -8.68 21.25 1.00
N LEU A 209 -7.94 20.22 0.56
CA LEU A 209 -7.23 20.27 -0.73
C LEU A 209 -8.19 20.48 -1.90
N TYR A 210 -9.30 19.74 -1.93
CA TYR A 210 -10.29 19.85 -2.99
C TYR A 210 -10.99 21.22 -3.00
N LYS A 211 -11.31 21.79 -1.82
CA LYS A 211 -11.87 23.15 -1.72
C LYS A 211 -10.91 24.21 -2.26
N ARG A 212 -9.61 24.10 -1.95
CA ARG A 212 -8.59 25.01 -2.50
C ARG A 212 -8.53 24.92 -4.02
N TYR A 213 -8.54 23.70 -4.55
CA TYR A 213 -8.63 23.46 -5.98
C TYR A 213 -9.83 24.18 -6.60
N LEU A 214 -11.03 24.04 -6.02
CA LEU A 214 -12.24 24.69 -6.55
C LEU A 214 -12.16 26.22 -6.51
N ASN A 215 -11.77 26.79 -5.36
CA ASN A 215 -11.72 28.24 -5.18
C ASN A 215 -10.76 28.91 -6.17
N GLU A 216 -9.58 28.32 -6.38
CA GLU A 216 -8.57 28.89 -7.26
C GLU A 216 -8.85 28.59 -8.74
N LYS A 217 -9.56 27.48 -9.03
CA LYS A 217 -9.97 27.12 -10.39
C LYS A 217 -10.89 28.16 -11.02
N GLU A 218 -11.72 28.84 -10.23
CA GLU A 218 -12.63 29.89 -10.73
C GLU A 218 -11.87 31.10 -11.30
N GLU A 219 -10.68 31.39 -10.77
CA GLU A 219 -9.83 32.50 -11.19
C GLU A 219 -8.88 32.12 -12.34
N ILE A 220 -8.75 30.83 -12.63
CA ILE A 220 -7.84 30.31 -13.66
C ILE A 220 -8.50 30.39 -15.05
N PRO A 221 -7.81 30.94 -16.08
CA PRO A 221 -8.37 31.05 -17.42
C PRO A 221 -8.85 29.71 -17.99
N ALA A 222 -10.00 29.73 -18.66
CA ALA A 222 -10.56 28.57 -19.33
C ALA A 222 -9.53 27.89 -20.26
N GLY A 223 -9.43 26.56 -20.18
CA GLY A 223 -8.46 25.77 -20.93
C GLY A 223 -7.08 25.63 -20.26
N THR A 224 -6.84 26.29 -19.13
CA THR A 224 -5.66 26.06 -18.29
C THR A 224 -5.97 24.97 -17.26
N LEU A 225 -5.05 24.02 -17.08
CA LEU A 225 -5.20 22.92 -16.13
C LEU A 225 -4.73 23.33 -14.73
N PRO A 226 -5.63 23.45 -13.74
CA PRO A 226 -5.26 23.71 -12.35
C PRO A 226 -4.60 22.47 -11.72
N MET A 227 -3.48 22.68 -11.03
CA MET A 227 -2.72 21.64 -10.35
C MET A 227 -2.35 22.06 -8.93
N VAL A 228 -2.86 21.36 -7.93
CA VAL A 228 -2.54 21.59 -6.53
C VAL A 228 -1.20 20.95 -6.20
N LYS A 229 -0.20 21.76 -5.84
CA LYS A 229 1.09 21.28 -5.38
C LYS A 229 0.96 20.71 -3.97
N VAL A 230 1.40 19.46 -3.82
CA VAL A 230 1.43 18.74 -2.54
C VAL A 230 2.84 18.18 -2.38
N GLN A 231 3.65 18.80 -1.52
CA GLN A 231 5.07 18.48 -1.38
C GLN A 231 5.83 18.53 -2.74
N ASN A 232 6.35 17.39 -3.21
CA ASN A 232 7.10 17.21 -4.45
C ASN A 232 6.24 16.72 -5.63
N ILE A 233 4.93 16.54 -5.44
CA ILE A 233 3.98 16.10 -6.47
C ILE A 233 2.91 17.17 -6.74
N PHE A 234 2.11 16.94 -7.77
CA PHE A 234 0.95 17.74 -8.12
C PHE A 234 -0.30 16.86 -8.23
N LEU A 235 -1.43 17.38 -7.77
CA LEU A 235 -2.74 16.75 -7.87
C LEU A 235 -3.67 17.61 -8.71
N THR A 236 -4.50 16.98 -9.54
CA THR A 236 -5.65 17.65 -10.17
C THR A 236 -6.88 16.74 -10.09
N PHE A 237 -8.08 17.31 -10.17
CA PHE A 237 -9.32 16.62 -9.79
C PHE A 237 -10.33 16.56 -10.93
N ASP A 238 -11.28 15.62 -10.81
CA ASP A 238 -12.47 15.48 -11.66
C ASP A 238 -12.14 15.46 -13.17
N ASP A 239 -12.81 16.29 -13.98
CA ASP A 239 -12.63 16.39 -15.43
C ASP A 239 -11.21 16.82 -15.83
N ASP A 240 -10.50 17.56 -14.98
CA ASP A 240 -9.11 17.96 -15.24
C ASP A 240 -8.17 16.79 -15.03
N ALA A 241 -8.44 15.91 -14.05
CA ALA A 241 -7.74 14.64 -13.87
C ALA A 241 -7.85 13.75 -15.11
N ILE A 242 -9.07 13.57 -15.62
CA ILE A 242 -9.30 12.81 -16.86
C ILE A 242 -8.54 13.45 -18.03
N THR A 243 -8.58 14.78 -18.14
CA THR A 243 -7.90 15.50 -19.22
C THR A 243 -6.38 15.30 -19.14
N VAL A 244 -5.78 15.45 -17.95
CA VAL A 244 -4.34 15.23 -17.76
C VAL A 244 -3.93 13.79 -18.08
N ALA A 245 -4.66 12.79 -17.58
CA ALA A 245 -4.37 11.39 -17.86
C ALA A 245 -4.43 11.08 -19.37
N SER A 246 -5.37 11.69 -20.10
CA SER A 246 -5.45 11.54 -21.56
C SER A 246 -4.31 12.25 -22.32
N LEU A 247 -3.78 13.34 -21.75
CA LEU A 247 -2.68 14.08 -22.35
C LEU A 247 -1.33 13.38 -22.11
N HIS A 248 -1.17 12.66 -21.00
CA HIS A 248 0.09 12.02 -20.65
C HIS A 248 -0.12 10.57 -20.21
N HIS A 249 0.20 9.63 -21.11
CA HIS A 249 -0.05 8.18 -20.98
C HIS A 249 0.42 7.52 -19.66
N ASN A 250 1.42 8.07 -18.98
CA ASN A 250 1.92 7.52 -17.70
C ASN A 250 1.32 8.19 -16.45
N VAL A 251 0.39 9.14 -16.59
CA VAL A 251 -0.31 9.73 -15.45
C VAL A 251 -1.49 8.83 -15.09
N LEU A 252 -1.50 8.35 -13.85
CA LEU A 252 -2.54 7.46 -13.33
C LEU A 252 -3.60 8.24 -12.57
N LEU A 253 -4.80 7.69 -12.59
CA LEU A 253 -5.95 8.15 -11.84
C LEU A 253 -6.09 7.37 -10.54
N TYR A 254 -6.51 8.06 -9.49
CA TYR A 254 -6.70 7.52 -8.16
C TYR A 254 -8.06 7.95 -7.58
N GLU A 255 -8.59 7.14 -6.68
CA GLU A 255 -9.68 7.49 -5.78
C GLU A 255 -9.12 8.27 -4.59
N CYS A 256 -9.67 9.45 -4.36
CA CYS A 256 -9.41 10.30 -3.22
C CYS A 256 -10.64 10.35 -2.32
N ASN A 257 -10.45 10.04 -1.05
CA ASN A 257 -11.53 10.09 -0.07
C ASN A 257 -11.81 11.54 0.35
N VAL A 258 -12.91 12.12 -0.11
CA VAL A 258 -13.36 13.47 0.26
C VAL A 258 -14.80 13.47 0.81
N ILE A 259 -15.19 14.57 1.47
CA ILE A 259 -16.58 14.82 1.88
C ILE A 259 -17.31 15.45 0.70
N GLY A 260 -18.28 14.73 0.14
CA GLY A 260 -19.15 15.22 -0.93
C GLY A 260 -19.35 14.21 -2.07
N HIS A 261 -19.97 14.71 -3.15
CA HIS A 261 -20.29 13.95 -4.36
C HIS A 261 -19.29 14.17 -5.51
N ARG A 262 -18.24 14.98 -5.30
CA ARG A 262 -17.22 15.34 -6.29
C ARG A 262 -15.84 15.34 -5.63
N GLY A 263 -14.76 15.47 -6.40
CA GLY A 263 -13.38 15.48 -5.91
C GLY A 263 -12.84 14.09 -5.60
N ARG A 264 -13.50 13.02 -6.08
CA ARG A 264 -13.07 11.64 -5.81
C ARG A 264 -12.06 11.12 -6.81
N ILE A 265 -12.07 11.60 -8.04
CA ILE A 265 -11.08 11.20 -9.03
C ILE A 265 -9.97 12.24 -9.05
N VAL A 266 -8.74 11.79 -8.81
CA VAL A 266 -7.55 12.63 -8.79
C VAL A 266 -6.50 12.03 -9.73
N ALA A 267 -5.81 12.87 -10.48
CA ALA A 267 -4.59 12.50 -11.19
C ALA A 267 -3.39 12.91 -10.33
N LEU A 268 -2.49 11.97 -10.10
CA LEU A 268 -1.22 12.24 -9.45
C LEU A 268 -0.15 12.47 -10.51
N ILE A 269 0.56 13.59 -10.39
CA ILE A 269 1.55 14.04 -11.36
C ILE A 269 2.88 14.26 -10.65
N GLU A 270 3.88 13.46 -11.01
CA GLU A 270 5.25 13.63 -10.54
C GLU A 270 5.94 14.82 -11.21
N ALA A 271 7.05 15.27 -10.63
CA ALA A 271 7.79 16.44 -11.14
C ALA A 271 8.20 16.29 -12.62
N SER A 272 8.63 15.11 -13.05
CA SER A 272 9.00 14.83 -14.44
C SER A 272 7.78 14.94 -15.39
N GLN A 273 6.65 14.35 -14.99
CA GLN A 273 5.39 14.39 -15.73
C GLN A 273 4.84 15.82 -15.81
N TYR A 274 4.97 16.59 -14.73
CA TYR A 274 4.60 18.00 -14.72
C TYR A 274 5.40 18.81 -15.75
N GLN A 275 6.72 18.63 -15.83
CA GLN A 275 7.54 19.31 -16.84
C GLN A 275 7.13 18.94 -18.27
N ALA A 276 6.81 17.66 -18.51
CA ALA A 276 6.31 17.20 -19.81
C ALA A 276 4.94 17.80 -20.15
N LEU A 277 4.03 17.91 -19.17
CA LEU A 277 2.70 18.50 -19.36
C LEU A 277 2.77 19.99 -19.70
N LYS A 278 3.69 20.75 -19.09
CA LYS A 278 3.91 22.18 -19.40
C LYS A 278 4.24 22.45 -20.86
N GLN A 279 4.81 21.47 -21.56
CA GLN A 279 5.15 21.60 -22.99
C GLN A 279 3.94 21.39 -23.91
N ARG A 280 2.83 20.84 -23.39
CA ARG A 280 1.69 20.38 -24.19
C ARG A 280 0.38 21.08 -23.83
N ALA A 281 0.27 21.64 -22.64
CA ALA A 281 -0.92 22.34 -22.17
C ALA A 281 -0.55 23.53 -21.28
N ALA A 282 -1.45 24.52 -21.24
CA ALA A 282 -1.38 25.55 -20.22
C ALA A 282 -1.70 24.92 -18.86
N VAL A 283 -0.81 25.11 -17.89
CA VAL A 283 -0.99 24.61 -16.51
C VAL A 283 -0.81 25.76 -15.54
N SER A 284 -1.58 25.75 -14.45
CA SER A 284 -1.45 26.69 -13.34
C SER A 284 -1.25 25.92 -12.04
N VAL A 285 -0.30 26.37 -11.22
CA VAL A 285 0.01 25.73 -9.94
C VAL A 285 -0.69 26.47 -8.82
N ILE A 286 -1.46 25.72 -8.03
CA ILE A 286 -2.11 26.15 -6.81
C ILE A 286 -1.28 25.64 -5.63
N ASP A 287 -0.97 26.49 -4.65
CA ASP A 287 -0.33 26.00 -3.42
C ASP A 287 -1.33 25.26 -2.53
N GLY A 288 -1.12 23.96 -2.36
CA GLY A 288 -1.97 23.13 -1.52
C GLY A 288 -1.83 23.41 -0.02
N HIS A 289 -0.73 24.03 0.42
CA HIS A 289 -0.31 24.14 1.83
C HIS A 289 -0.47 22.82 2.61
N TYR A 290 -0.16 21.70 1.96
CA TYR A 290 -0.28 20.39 2.58
C TYR A 290 0.95 20.07 3.42
N THR A 291 0.75 19.90 4.72
CA THR A 291 1.83 19.71 5.70
C THR A 291 1.96 18.27 6.20
N TYR A 292 1.08 17.37 5.74
CA TYR A 292 1.09 15.96 6.13
C TYR A 292 1.91 15.12 5.13
N PRO A 293 2.42 13.94 5.54
CA PRO A 293 3.05 12.98 4.62
C PRO A 293 2.11 12.53 3.50
N LEU A 294 2.63 12.32 2.29
CA LEU A 294 1.84 11.95 1.10
C LEU A 294 1.01 10.67 1.30
N HIS A 295 1.56 9.68 2.00
CA HIS A 295 0.91 8.41 2.26
C HIS A 295 -0.39 8.57 3.09
N GLN A 296 -0.60 9.71 3.76
CA GLN A 296 -1.83 9.98 4.50
C GLN A 296 -3.01 10.41 3.61
N LEU A 297 -2.77 10.77 2.35
CA LEU A 297 -3.84 11.07 1.38
C LEU A 297 -4.73 9.84 1.11
N GLY A 298 -4.16 8.63 1.20
CA GLY A 298 -4.86 7.37 0.97
C GLY A 298 -5.37 7.23 -0.47
N LEU A 299 -4.58 7.67 -1.45
CA LEU A 299 -4.91 7.60 -2.86
C LEU A 299 -4.85 6.14 -3.33
N LYS A 300 -5.98 5.61 -3.82
CA LYS A 300 -6.07 4.23 -4.31
C LYS A 300 -6.16 4.23 -5.83
N GLU A 301 -5.34 3.45 -6.54
CA GLU A 301 -5.50 3.28 -7.99
C GLU A 301 -6.93 2.80 -8.31
N ILE A 302 -7.48 3.29 -9.43
CA ILE A 302 -8.84 2.96 -9.85
C ILE A 302 -8.85 2.30 -11.21
N PHE A 303 -9.92 1.53 -11.43
CA PHE A 303 -10.17 0.78 -12.66
C PHE A 303 -10.18 1.62 -13.95
N LEU A 304 -10.22 2.95 -13.86
CA LEU A 304 -10.11 3.85 -15.01
C LEU A 304 -8.72 3.81 -15.68
N ASN A 305 -7.70 3.29 -14.99
CA ASN A 305 -6.36 3.10 -15.55
C ASN A 305 -6.26 1.85 -16.44
N HIS A 306 -7.25 0.96 -16.40
CA HIS A 306 -7.22 -0.26 -17.19
C HIS A 306 -7.46 0.03 -18.67
N GLN A 307 -6.60 -0.54 -19.51
CA GLN A 307 -6.79 -0.52 -20.95
C GLN A 307 -7.97 -1.41 -21.35
N TYR A 308 -8.73 -0.95 -22.33
CA TYR A 308 -9.83 -1.69 -22.94
C TYR A 308 -9.74 -1.60 -24.46
N ASN A 309 -10.41 -2.52 -25.16
CA ASN A 309 -10.40 -2.52 -26.61
C ASN A 309 -11.29 -1.39 -27.16
N GLN A 310 -10.66 -0.31 -27.60
CA GLN A 310 -11.33 0.86 -28.17
C GLN A 310 -12.10 0.59 -29.48
N GLN A 311 -11.91 -0.58 -30.09
CA GLN A 311 -12.69 -1.00 -31.27
C GLN A 311 -14.10 -1.49 -30.90
N ILE A 312 -14.31 -1.90 -29.65
CA ILE A 312 -15.62 -2.32 -29.15
C ILE A 312 -16.36 -1.06 -28.71
N VAL A 313 -17.56 -0.84 -29.25
CA VAL A 313 -18.40 0.30 -28.91
C VAL A 313 -19.71 -0.19 -28.34
N TYR A 314 -20.00 0.22 -27.11
CA TYR A 314 -21.29 -0.01 -26.45
C TYR A 314 -22.19 1.21 -26.59
N THR A 315 -23.48 0.98 -26.79
CA THR A 315 -24.51 2.02 -26.83
C THR A 315 -25.49 1.86 -25.66
N ASP A 316 -26.34 2.85 -25.44
CA ASP A 316 -27.40 2.83 -24.41
C ASP A 316 -26.88 2.50 -23.00
N VAL A 317 -25.64 2.93 -22.71
CA VAL A 317 -24.99 2.70 -21.42
C VAL A 317 -25.69 3.53 -20.35
N ALA A 318 -26.19 2.87 -19.32
CA ALA A 318 -26.86 3.53 -18.21
C ALA A 318 -26.65 2.78 -16.89
N ILE A 319 -26.64 3.54 -15.79
CA ILE A 319 -26.75 2.99 -14.44
C ILE A 319 -28.21 3.11 -13.99
N ARG A 320 -28.77 2.00 -13.52
CA ARG A 320 -30.14 1.95 -12.98
C ARG A 320 -30.09 1.58 -11.51
N LYS A 321 -30.94 2.23 -10.72
CA LYS A 321 -31.15 1.91 -9.31
C LYS A 321 -32.46 1.15 -9.15
N TYR A 322 -32.40 -0.04 -8.57
CA TYR A 322 -33.59 -0.79 -8.22
C TYR A 322 -34.22 -0.30 -6.93
N LYS A 323 -35.50 -0.64 -6.73
CA LYS A 323 -36.23 -0.32 -5.49
C LYS A 323 -35.61 -0.97 -4.24
N THR A 324 -34.90 -2.08 -4.41
CA THR A 324 -34.13 -2.75 -3.34
C THR A 324 -32.93 -1.92 -2.87
N GLY A 325 -32.53 -0.89 -3.63
CA GLY A 325 -31.35 -0.07 -3.35
C GLY A 325 -30.12 -0.50 -4.15
N ASP A 326 -30.19 -1.64 -4.84
CA ASP A 326 -29.11 -2.14 -5.69
C ASP A 326 -28.95 -1.30 -6.96
N TYR A 327 -27.75 -1.33 -7.52
CA TYR A 327 -27.41 -0.62 -8.74
C TYR A 327 -26.93 -1.62 -9.78
N VAL A 328 -27.37 -1.43 -11.03
CA VAL A 328 -26.97 -2.24 -12.18
C VAL A 328 -26.48 -1.36 -13.32
N ILE A 329 -25.57 -1.90 -14.13
CA ILE A 329 -25.19 -1.32 -15.42
C ILE A 329 -25.93 -2.03 -16.55
N THR A 330 -26.42 -1.25 -17.50
CA THR A 330 -27.04 -1.73 -18.73
C THR A 330 -26.29 -1.18 -19.93
N ALA A 331 -26.19 -1.95 -21.00
CA ALA A 331 -25.57 -1.54 -22.24
C ALA A 331 -26.14 -2.34 -23.41
N SER A 332 -25.90 -1.88 -24.63
CA SER A 332 -26.19 -2.59 -25.87
C SER A 332 -24.90 -2.76 -26.69
N TYR A 333 -24.75 -3.88 -27.38
CA TYR A 333 -23.67 -4.12 -28.34
C TYR A 333 -24.25 -4.51 -29.69
N ASN A 334 -23.85 -3.82 -30.77
CA ASN A 334 -24.41 -4.00 -32.11
C ASN A 334 -25.96 -3.99 -32.15
N GLY A 335 -26.57 -3.09 -31.37
CA GLY A 335 -28.03 -2.95 -31.26
C GLY A 335 -28.73 -4.04 -30.43
N THR A 336 -27.98 -5.00 -29.87
CA THR A 336 -28.52 -6.05 -28.98
C THR A 336 -28.32 -5.68 -27.52
N PRO A 337 -29.38 -5.62 -26.69
CA PRO A 337 -29.25 -5.39 -25.25
C PRO A 337 -28.44 -6.49 -24.57
N LEU A 338 -27.50 -6.09 -23.72
CA LEU A 338 -26.70 -6.99 -22.87
C LEU A 338 -27.41 -7.26 -21.54
N PRO A 339 -27.12 -8.38 -20.86
CA PRO A 339 -27.71 -8.69 -19.55
C PRO A 339 -27.35 -7.60 -18.53
N GLU A 340 -28.31 -7.20 -17.69
CA GLU A 340 -28.03 -6.23 -16.62
C GLU A 340 -27.05 -6.84 -15.60
N MET A 341 -26.01 -6.10 -15.25
CA MET A 341 -24.96 -6.58 -14.34
C MET A 341 -24.91 -5.74 -13.06
N PRO A 342 -24.82 -6.37 -11.87
CA PRO A 342 -24.76 -5.63 -10.62
C PRO A 342 -23.45 -4.86 -10.48
N ILE A 343 -23.52 -3.66 -9.91
CA ILE A 343 -22.35 -2.84 -9.60
C ILE A 343 -22.32 -2.46 -8.10
N PRO A 344 -21.15 -2.13 -7.53
CA PRO A 344 -21.06 -1.72 -6.14
C PRO A 344 -21.97 -0.51 -5.84
N ILE A 345 -22.72 -0.58 -4.73
CA ILE A 345 -23.69 0.47 -4.33
C ILE A 345 -23.01 1.84 -4.22
N THR A 346 -21.80 1.89 -3.67
CA THR A 346 -21.03 3.14 -3.51
C THR A 346 -20.67 3.77 -4.86
N LEU A 347 -20.33 2.95 -5.85
CA LEU A 347 -20.01 3.39 -7.21
C LEU A 347 -21.27 3.83 -7.96
N GLY A 348 -22.34 3.04 -7.90
CA GLY A 348 -23.61 3.41 -8.54
C GLY A 348 -24.20 4.69 -7.97
N ALA A 349 -24.17 4.86 -6.64
CA ALA A 349 -24.58 6.09 -5.97
C ALA A 349 -23.69 7.28 -6.34
N TYR A 350 -22.39 7.07 -6.58
CA TYR A 350 -21.51 8.12 -7.07
C TYR A 350 -21.91 8.57 -8.48
N ILE A 351 -21.98 7.63 -9.43
CA ILE A 351 -22.23 7.91 -10.84
C ILE A 351 -23.56 8.62 -11.07
N ILE A 352 -24.64 8.19 -10.39
CA ILE A 352 -25.97 8.81 -10.55
C ILE A 352 -25.98 10.28 -10.09
N ASN A 353 -25.15 10.63 -9.10
CA ASN A 353 -25.06 12.00 -8.59
C ASN A 353 -24.06 12.88 -9.36
N LEU A 354 -23.34 12.33 -10.34
CA LEU A 354 -22.47 13.13 -11.19
C LEU A 354 -23.28 13.88 -12.26
N PRO A 355 -22.95 15.17 -12.51
CA PRO A 355 -23.45 15.87 -13.68
C PRO A 355 -22.91 15.23 -14.95
N ASP A 356 -23.47 15.60 -16.10
CA ASP A 356 -22.94 15.18 -17.39
C ASP A 356 -21.57 15.84 -17.61
N SER A 357 -20.52 15.06 -17.38
CA SER A 357 -19.13 15.52 -17.34
C SER A 357 -18.18 14.48 -17.93
N LYS A 358 -16.93 14.87 -18.20
CA LYS A 358 -15.91 13.94 -18.73
C LYS A 358 -15.67 12.78 -17.77
N GLU A 359 -15.64 13.07 -16.48
CA GLU A 359 -15.53 12.09 -15.41
C GLU A 359 -16.61 11.01 -15.51
N LYS A 360 -17.90 11.40 -15.53
CA LYS A 360 -19.02 10.47 -15.61
C LYS A 360 -18.94 9.61 -16.87
N ASN A 361 -18.67 10.22 -18.02
CA ASN A 361 -18.54 9.50 -19.29
C ASN A 361 -17.39 8.49 -19.26
N THR A 362 -16.23 8.88 -18.72
CA THR A 362 -15.05 8.00 -18.62
C THR A 362 -15.31 6.81 -17.69
N ILE A 363 -15.99 7.05 -16.57
CA ILE A 363 -16.42 5.97 -15.67
C ILE A 363 -17.35 5.01 -16.38
N LEU A 364 -18.39 5.51 -17.06
CA LEU A 364 -19.36 4.66 -17.76
C LEU A 364 -18.70 3.80 -18.83
N VAL A 365 -17.82 4.38 -19.65
CA VAL A 365 -17.08 3.64 -20.68
C VAL A 365 -16.23 2.55 -20.02
N SER A 366 -15.36 2.91 -19.08
CA SER A 366 -14.44 1.97 -18.44
C SER A 366 -15.17 0.84 -17.72
N LEU A 367 -16.25 1.16 -17.00
CA LEU A 367 -17.06 0.19 -16.27
C LEU A 367 -17.79 -0.77 -17.23
N THR A 368 -18.29 -0.27 -18.36
CA THR A 368 -18.94 -1.10 -19.38
C THR A 368 -17.97 -2.12 -19.97
N HIS A 369 -16.78 -1.66 -20.36
CA HIS A 369 -15.73 -2.54 -20.89
C HIS A 369 -15.29 -3.58 -19.86
N GLN A 370 -15.03 -3.17 -18.62
CA GLN A 370 -14.66 -4.10 -17.54
C GLN A 370 -15.74 -5.16 -17.30
N THR A 371 -17.01 -4.81 -17.49
CA THR A 371 -18.15 -5.70 -17.25
C THR A 371 -18.36 -6.67 -18.41
N TYR A 372 -18.31 -6.19 -19.66
CA TYR A 372 -18.81 -6.96 -20.82
C TYR A 372 -17.72 -7.48 -21.77
N ASP A 373 -16.50 -6.91 -21.79
CA ASP A 373 -15.47 -7.33 -22.76
C ASP A 373 -15.13 -8.82 -22.61
N ARG A 374 -15.05 -9.32 -21.37
CA ARG A 374 -14.82 -10.74 -21.07
C ARG A 374 -15.94 -11.67 -21.53
N SER A 375 -17.15 -11.13 -21.75
CA SER A 375 -18.32 -11.91 -22.18
C SER A 375 -18.46 -11.95 -23.71
N LEU A 376 -17.73 -11.08 -24.43
CA LEU A 376 -17.79 -10.94 -25.89
C LEU A 376 -16.54 -11.46 -26.60
N ILE A 377 -15.42 -11.60 -25.88
CA ILE A 377 -14.18 -12.18 -26.38
C ILE A 377 -14.11 -13.63 -25.87
N PRO A 378 -14.22 -14.65 -26.76
CA PRO A 378 -14.15 -16.06 -26.40
C PRO A 378 -12.77 -16.52 -25.93
#